data_AF-A0A7L1CRU6-F1
#
_entry.id   AF-A0A7L1CRU6-F1
#
_cell.length_a   1.000
_cell.length_b   1.000
_cell.length_c   1.000
_cell.angle_alpha   90.00
_cell.angle_beta   90.00
_cell.angle_gamma   90.00
#
_symmetry.space_group_name_H-M   'P 1'
#
loop_
_entity.id
_entity.type
_entity.pdbx_description
1 polymer ?
#
loop_
_entity_poly.entity_id
_entity_poly.type
_entity_poly.pdbx_seq_one_letter_code
_entity_poly.pdbx_strand_id
1 'polypeptide(L)'
;VYPLMCYTCQDRESNKDCLTISTCHEEDKHCVTVQKDVGTKPDKPKYIMSKMCSPTCPITGQQQIQSSQNISCCDKPLCNVNGVSSRQSSHGLMILGVLASVTYIFAYG
;
A
#
# COMPACT_ATOMS: atom_id res chain seq x y z
N VAL A 1 21.74 -3.59 8.68
CA VAL A 1 20.30 -3.70 8.37
C VAL A 1 19.74 -2.29 8.49
N TYR A 2 19.07 -1.77 7.47
CA TYR A 2 18.41 -0.46 7.58
C TYR A 2 17.01 -0.67 8.16
N PRO A 3 16.57 0.16 9.10
CA PRO A 3 15.22 0.07 9.64
C PRO A 3 14.20 0.37 8.53
N LEU A 4 13.13 -0.42 8.47
CA LEU A 4 12.01 -0.19 7.57
C LEU A 4 11.39 1.18 7.89
N MET A 5 11.00 1.94 6.87
CA MET A 5 10.24 3.18 7.04
C MET A 5 8.85 2.98 6.47
N CYS A 6 7.83 3.37 7.22
CA CYS A 6 6.44 3.24 6.79
C CYS A 6 5.70 4.56 7.02
N TYR A 7 4.60 4.74 6.30
CA TYR A 7 3.61 5.74 6.71
C TYR A 7 2.86 5.24 7.94
N THR A 8 2.63 6.10 8.92
CA THR A 8 1.89 5.80 10.14
C THR A 8 0.78 6.83 10.38
N CYS A 9 -0.37 6.36 10.84
CA CYS A 9 -1.46 7.22 11.29
C CYS A 9 -2.49 6.38 12.03
N GLN A 10 -3.38 7.05 12.75
CA GLN A 10 -4.50 6.42 13.44
C GLN A 10 -5.81 7.07 13.03
N ASP A 11 -6.76 6.24 12.60
CA ASP A 11 -8.18 6.55 12.39
C ASP A 11 -8.44 7.81 11.55
N ARG A 12 -7.77 7.90 10.39
CA ARG A 12 -7.93 9.01 9.43
C ARG A 12 -8.92 8.67 8.32
N GLU A 13 -9.79 9.61 7.97
CA GLU A 13 -10.78 9.42 6.89
C GLU A 13 -10.18 9.56 5.48
N SER A 14 -9.05 10.26 5.37
CA SER A 14 -8.39 10.58 4.10
C SER A 14 -6.96 10.06 4.09
N ASN A 15 -6.55 9.44 2.98
CA ASN A 15 -5.18 8.98 2.81
C ASN A 15 -4.18 10.15 2.86
N LYS A 16 -4.57 11.35 2.39
CA LYS A 16 -3.69 12.53 2.39
C LYS A 16 -3.28 12.94 3.81
N ASP A 17 -4.17 12.75 4.77
CA ASP A 17 -3.94 13.07 6.19
C ASP A 17 -3.27 11.91 6.95
N CYS A 18 -2.93 10.83 6.23
CA CYS A 18 -2.34 9.59 6.75
C CYS A 18 -1.01 9.26 6.05
N LEU A 19 -0.15 10.27 5.89
CA LEU A 19 1.17 10.17 5.26
C LEU A 19 2.30 10.63 6.19
N THR A 20 2.18 10.40 7.49
CA THR A 20 3.27 10.67 8.43
C THR A 20 4.35 9.59 8.27
N ILE A 21 5.58 9.97 7.95
CA ILE A 21 6.69 9.02 7.83
C ILE A 21 7.20 8.69 9.23
N SER A 22 7.34 7.40 9.54
CA SER A 22 7.97 6.91 10.75
C SER A 22 8.97 5.81 10.43
N THR A 23 10.11 5.85 11.14
CA THR A 23 11.04 4.72 11.20
C THR A 23 10.43 3.64 12.08
N CYS A 24 10.43 2.40 11.60
CA CYS A 24 9.91 1.24 12.34
C CYS A 24 10.96 0.66 13.29
N HIS A 25 10.54 -0.22 14.20
CA HIS A 25 11.45 -0.96 15.07
C HIS A 25 12.27 -1.98 14.26
N GLU A 26 13.39 -2.44 14.83
CA GLU A 26 14.26 -3.44 14.16
C GLU A 26 13.56 -4.79 13.94
N GLU A 27 12.58 -5.11 14.79
CA GLU A 27 11.74 -6.30 14.66
C GLU A 27 10.66 -6.18 13.58
N ASP A 28 10.30 -4.95 13.19
CA ASP A 28 9.23 -4.67 12.23
C ASP A 28 9.71 -4.93 10.79
N LYS A 29 9.01 -5.84 10.11
CA LYS A 29 9.33 -6.23 8.73
C LYS A 29 8.25 -5.83 7.73
N HIS A 30 7.12 -5.32 8.22
CA HIS A 30 5.96 -5.01 7.40
C HIS A 30 5.35 -3.65 7.75
N CYS A 31 5.01 -2.89 6.72
CA CYS A 31 4.06 -1.80 6.81
C CYS A 31 2.65 -2.36 6.68
N VAL A 32 1.79 -2.08 7.65
CA VAL A 32 0.40 -2.52 7.70
C VAL A 32 -0.52 -1.33 7.48
N THR A 33 -1.54 -1.50 6.66
CA THR A 33 -2.65 -0.57 6.46
C THR A 33 -3.94 -1.27 6.81
N VAL A 34 -4.72 -0.68 7.71
CA VAL A 34 -6.02 -1.18 8.14
C VAL A 34 -7.06 -0.12 7.76
N GLN A 35 -8.05 -0.50 6.99
CA GLN A 35 -9.23 0.31 6.73
C GLN A 35 -10.42 -0.31 7.45
N LYS A 36 -11.21 0.49 8.17
CA LYS A 36 -12.39 0.04 8.89
C LYS A 36 -13.59 0.85 8.45
N ASP A 37 -14.71 0.19 8.17
CA ASP A 37 -16.00 0.84 8.02
C ASP A 37 -16.54 1.26 9.40
N VAL A 38 -16.84 2.53 9.58
CA VAL A 38 -17.31 3.12 10.84
C VAL A 38 -18.66 3.82 10.70
N GLY A 39 -19.37 3.66 9.58
CA GLY A 39 -20.64 4.35 9.43
C GLY A 39 -21.40 4.00 8.17
N THR A 40 -22.51 3.31 8.36
CA THR A 40 -23.49 2.91 7.36
C THR A 40 -24.59 3.97 7.23
N LYS A 41 -24.31 5.08 6.51
CA LYS A 41 -25.40 5.77 5.79
C LYS A 41 -25.47 5.14 4.40
N PRO A 42 -26.64 4.72 3.91
CA PRO A 42 -26.76 4.01 2.63
C PRO A 42 -26.11 4.78 1.46
N ASP A 43 -26.09 6.11 1.51
CA ASP A 43 -25.53 6.96 0.47
C ASP A 43 -24.08 7.42 0.70
N LYS A 44 -23.51 7.20 1.91
CA LYS A 44 -22.16 7.69 2.27
C LYS A 44 -21.48 6.72 3.23
N PRO A 45 -20.84 5.65 2.73
CA PRO A 45 -20.02 4.80 3.58
C PRO A 45 -18.84 5.61 4.13
N LYS A 46 -18.64 5.56 5.46
CA LYS A 46 -17.54 6.26 6.13
C LYS A 46 -16.48 5.24 6.52
N TYR A 47 -15.31 5.34 5.88
CA TYR A 47 -14.15 4.52 6.21
C TYR A 47 -13.12 5.36 6.97
N ILE A 48 -12.51 4.74 7.97
CA ILE A 48 -11.29 5.24 8.61
C ILE A 48 -10.13 4.32 8.27
N MET A 49 -8.94 4.87 8.26
CA MET A 49 -7.72 4.16 7.92
C MET A 49 -6.63 4.43 8.96
N SER A 50 -5.92 3.36 9.30
CA SER A 50 -4.78 3.35 10.21
C SER A 50 -3.60 2.69 9.52
N LYS A 51 -2.42 3.28 9.63
CA LYS A 51 -1.17 2.71 9.09
C LYS A 51 -0.17 2.55 10.23
N MET A 52 0.57 1.45 10.23
CA MET A 52 1.51 1.12 11.31
C MET A 52 2.64 0.21 10.81
N CYS A 53 3.70 0.11 11.62
CA CYS A 53 4.73 -0.91 11.47
C CYS A 53 4.31 -2.18 12.23
N SER A 54 4.72 -3.35 11.75
CA SER A 54 4.48 -4.61 12.45
C SER A 54 5.55 -5.66 12.13
N PRO A 55 5.92 -6.53 13.08
CA PRO A 55 6.85 -7.63 12.84
C PRO A 55 6.25 -8.73 11.97
N THR A 56 4.93 -8.87 11.98
CA THR A 56 4.18 -9.86 11.18
C THR A 56 3.01 -9.18 10.49
N CYS A 57 2.65 -9.66 9.29
CA CYS A 57 1.41 -9.22 8.66
C CYS A 57 0.23 -9.93 9.34
N PRO A 58 -0.71 -9.22 9.97
CA PRO A 58 -1.89 -9.86 10.53
C PRO A 58 -2.78 -10.39 9.39
N ILE A 59 -2.71 -11.71 9.16
CA ILE A 59 -3.65 -12.41 8.27
C ILE A 59 -4.99 -12.48 8.99
N THR A 60 -6.06 -12.05 8.31
CA THR A 60 -7.46 -12.11 8.76
C THR A 60 -7.95 -13.57 8.84
N GLY A 61 -7.28 -14.41 9.63
CA GLY A 61 -7.50 -15.85 9.68
C GLY A 61 -8.44 -16.32 10.80
N GLN A 62 -8.66 -15.53 11.85
CA GLN A 62 -9.53 -15.94 12.96
C GLN A 62 -10.24 -14.72 13.57
N GLN A 63 -11.57 -14.64 13.34
CA GLN A 63 -12.53 -13.77 14.03
C GLN A 63 -12.39 -12.27 13.64
N GLN A 64 -13.26 -11.67 12.83
CA GLN A 64 -14.67 -11.45 13.14
C GLN A 64 -15.49 -11.36 11.85
N ILE A 65 -16.55 -12.15 11.79
CA ILE A 65 -17.64 -12.11 10.82
C ILE A 65 -18.49 -10.82 10.99
N GLN A 66 -17.94 -9.73 11.57
CA GLN A 66 -18.77 -8.63 12.08
C GLN A 66 -18.21 -7.20 11.95
N SER A 67 -17.14 -6.96 11.19
CA SER A 67 -16.82 -5.58 10.77
C SER A 67 -16.08 -5.58 9.45
N SER A 68 -16.57 -4.78 8.50
CA SER A 68 -16.01 -4.53 7.17
C SER A 68 -14.64 -3.85 7.29
N GLN A 69 -13.62 -4.63 7.65
CA GLN A 69 -12.24 -4.17 7.81
C GLN A 69 -11.35 -4.80 6.74
N ASN A 70 -10.56 -3.99 6.05
CA ASN A 70 -9.66 -4.39 4.99
C ASN A 70 -8.22 -4.15 5.42
N ILE A 71 -7.37 -5.18 5.37
CA ILE A 71 -5.98 -5.14 5.84
C ILE A 71 -5.05 -5.39 4.65
N SER A 72 -4.02 -4.54 4.49
CA SER A 72 -2.99 -4.68 3.47
C SER A 72 -1.61 -4.54 4.09
N CYS A 73 -0.67 -5.40 3.68
CA CYS A 73 0.71 -5.41 4.16
C CYS A 73 1.70 -5.29 3.01
N CYS A 74 2.86 -4.70 3.26
CA CYS A 74 3.99 -4.66 2.33
C CYS A 74 5.32 -4.49 3.09
N ASP A 75 6.43 -4.84 2.45
CA ASP A 75 7.75 -5.05 3.05
C ASP A 75 8.84 -4.08 2.52
N LYS A 76 8.43 -3.10 1.71
CA LYS A 76 9.31 -2.07 1.14
C LYS A 76 9.19 -0.76 1.91
N PRO A 77 10.24 0.06 1.99
CA PRO A 77 10.15 1.37 2.61
C PRO A 77 9.09 2.23 1.89
N LEU A 78 8.23 2.90 2.65
CA LEU A 78 7.18 3.80 2.20
C LEU A 78 6.16 3.16 1.23
N CYS A 79 6.03 1.84 1.25
CA CYS A 79 5.16 1.10 0.33
C CYS A 79 3.66 1.32 0.58
N ASN A 80 3.29 1.67 1.81
CA ASN A 80 1.90 1.87 2.22
C ASN A 80 1.41 3.30 1.96
N VAL A 81 1.89 3.96 0.90
CA VAL A 81 1.50 5.33 0.51
C VAL A 81 0.05 5.42 0.03
N ASN A 82 -0.47 4.35 -0.60
CA ASN A 82 -1.85 4.27 -1.04
C ASN A 82 -2.76 3.82 0.10
N GLY A 83 -4.02 4.25 0.06
CA GLY A 83 -5.07 3.67 0.90
C GLY A 83 -5.41 2.27 0.42
N VAL A 84 -6.32 1.59 1.14
CA VAL A 84 -6.85 0.29 0.71
C VAL A 84 -7.86 0.52 -0.41
N SER A 85 -7.34 0.89 -1.58
CA SER A 85 -8.11 1.10 -2.80
C SER A 85 -8.02 -0.16 -3.63
N SER A 86 -9.16 -0.77 -3.97
CA SER A 86 -9.30 -1.93 -4.85
C SER A 86 -8.95 -1.61 -6.31
N ARG A 87 -7.73 -1.09 -6.55
CA ARG A 87 -7.18 -0.96 -7.88
C ARG A 87 -5.67 -1.11 -7.78
N GLN A 88 -5.26 -2.36 -7.86
CA GLN A 88 -3.89 -2.77 -8.10
C GLN A 88 -3.44 -2.12 -9.41
N SER A 89 -2.88 -0.90 -9.29
CA SER A 89 -2.27 -0.19 -10.39
C SER A 89 -0.92 -0.82 -10.68
N SER A 90 -0.97 -1.92 -11.42
CA SER A 90 0.19 -2.49 -12.09
C SER A 90 0.68 -1.48 -13.14
N HIS A 91 1.60 -0.61 -12.73
CA HIS A 91 2.43 0.18 -13.64
C HIS A 91 3.90 0.07 -13.20
N GLY A 92 4.35 -1.16 -12.99
CA GLY A 92 5.77 -1.48 -12.88
C GLY A 92 6.30 -1.92 -14.24
N LEU A 93 7.08 -1.06 -14.89
CA LEU A 93 8.09 -1.39 -15.92
C LEU A 93 7.56 -1.96 -17.25
N MET A 94 7.19 -1.07 -18.17
CA MET A 94 7.37 -1.31 -19.61
C MET A 94 8.33 -0.24 -20.13
N ILE A 95 9.62 -0.38 -19.81
CA ILE A 95 10.67 0.49 -20.35
C ILE A 95 11.69 -0.38 -21.12
N LEU A 96 11.87 0.02 -22.39
CA LEU A 96 12.92 -0.31 -23.36
C LEU A 96 12.90 -1.71 -24.02
N GLY A 97 12.17 -1.82 -25.12
CA GLY A 97 12.28 -2.94 -26.08
C GLY A 97 12.09 -2.53 -27.56
N VAL A 98 12.25 -1.25 -27.90
CA VAL A 98 12.05 -0.75 -29.28
C VAL A 98 13.20 0.18 -29.69
N LEU A 99 14.43 -0.33 -29.69
CA LEU A 99 15.58 0.37 -30.28
C LEU A 99 16.41 -0.48 -31.25
N ALA A 100 16.07 -1.75 -31.45
CA ALA A 100 16.87 -2.64 -32.31
C ALA A 100 16.47 -2.63 -33.80
N SER A 101 15.30 -2.10 -34.16
CA SER A 101 14.79 -2.20 -35.54
C SER A 101 15.24 -1.05 -36.46
N VAL A 102 15.60 0.11 -35.94
CA VAL A 102 15.92 1.29 -36.78
C VAL A 102 17.35 1.26 -37.31
N THR A 103 18.30 0.60 -36.63
CA THR A 103 19.71 0.56 -37.08
C THR A 103 19.93 -0.34 -38.29
N TYR A 104 19.03 -1.29 -38.56
CA TYR A 104 19.17 -2.19 -39.71
C TYR A 104 18.87 -1.50 -41.05
N ILE A 105 17.93 -0.54 -41.05
CA ILE A 105 17.55 0.19 -42.27
C ILE A 105 18.66 1.17 -42.68
N PHE A 106 19.35 1.79 -41.72
CA PHE A 106 20.44 2.73 -42.01
C PHE A 106 21.78 2.07 -42.34
N ALA A 107 21.98 0.80 -41.95
CA ALA A 107 23.24 0.09 -42.23
C ALA A 107 23.26 -0.62 -43.59
N TYR A 108 22.09 -0.87 -44.20
CA TYR A 108 21.96 -1.62 -45.46
C TYR A 108 21.10 -0.91 -46.53
N GLY A 109 20.80 0.38 -46.34
CA GLY A 109 20.11 1.25 -47.31
C GLY A 109 21.06 2.18 -48.03
#